data_AF-A0AAW0KR79-F1
#
_entry.id   AF-A0AAW0KR79-F1
#
_cell.length_a   1.000
_cell.length_b   1.000
_cell.length_c   1.000
_cell.angle_alpha   90.00
_cell.angle_beta   90.00
_cell.angle_gamma   90.00
#
_symmetry.space_group_name_H-M   'P 1'
#
loop_
_entity.id
_entity.type
_entity.pdbx_description
1 polymer ?
#
loop_
_entity_poly.entity_id
_entity_poly.type
_entity_poly.pdbx_seq_one_letter_code
_entity_poly.pdbx_strand_id
1 'polypeptide(L)'
;MFFISAVKDDRLVQILEDHIVNEGNVEQLKEVANLAKRCLKVTGEDRPSMKEVAMELEGFVIMEKHPWRNASVYTEETEYLLGAPTQSFGIDVGPSCSSSIVAGYDSIRNEASKPFDDGR
;
A
#
# COMPACT_ATOMS: atom_id res chain seq x y z
N MET A 1 17.95 4.95 18.09
CA MET A 1 17.44 5.45 16.78
C MET A 1 17.58 6.96 16.76
N PHE A 2 18.45 7.51 15.91
CA PHE A 2 18.79 8.94 15.87
C PHE A 2 17.57 9.85 15.65
N PHE A 3 16.72 9.52 14.67
CA PHE A 3 15.48 10.25 14.39
C PHE A 3 14.55 10.37 15.61
N ILE A 4 14.24 9.24 16.26
CA ILE A 4 13.35 9.23 17.44
C ILE A 4 13.89 10.11 18.57
N SER A 5 15.21 10.11 18.78
CA SER A 5 15.85 10.98 19.77
C SER A 5 15.74 12.46 19.37
N ALA A 6 16.03 12.81 18.11
CA ALA A 6 15.90 14.17 17.62
C ALA A 6 14.46 14.71 17.77
N VAL A 7 13.44 13.90 17.49
CA VAL A 7 12.03 14.29 17.68
C VAL A 7 11.68 14.46 19.18
N LYS A 8 12.23 13.63 20.07
CA LYS A 8 12.03 13.76 21.52
C LYS A 8 12.70 15.01 22.10
N ASP A 9 13.87 15.36 21.59
CA ASP A 9 14.68 16.49 22.07
C ASP A 9 14.32 17.82 21.40
N ASP A 10 13.24 17.87 20.60
CA ASP A 10 12.84 19.02 19.76
C ASP A 10 13.93 19.52 18.79
N ARG A 11 14.77 18.59 18.32
CA ARG A 11 15.86 18.83 17.37
C ARG A 11 15.54 18.40 15.94
N LEU A 12 14.26 18.29 15.60
CA LEU A 12 13.81 17.85 14.27
C LEU A 12 14.41 18.70 13.15
N VAL A 13 14.40 20.04 13.31
CA VAL A 13 14.91 20.97 12.28
C VAL A 13 16.40 20.75 11.98
N GLN A 14 17.19 20.29 12.96
CA GLN A 14 18.64 20.08 12.78
C GLN A 14 18.96 18.84 11.94
N ILE A 15 17.99 17.96 11.73
CA ILE A 15 18.18 16.70 11.01
C ILE A 15 17.44 16.67 9.66
N LEU A 16 16.64 17.69 9.36
CA LEU A 16 15.96 17.84 8.08
C LEU A 16 16.85 18.63 7.12
N GLU A 17 16.72 18.34 5.83
CA GLU A 17 17.39 19.13 4.80
C GLU A 17 16.78 20.54 4.72
N ASP A 18 17.63 21.54 4.46
CA ASP A 18 17.22 22.95 4.45
C ASP A 18 16.03 23.22 3.53
N HIS A 19 15.97 22.56 2.37
CA HIS A 19 14.86 22.73 1.42
C HIS A 19 13.51 22.32 2.03
N ILE A 20 13.48 21.26 2.84
CA ILE A 20 12.27 20.78 3.52
C ILE A 20 11.81 21.79 4.58
N VAL A 21 12.76 22.34 5.34
CA VAL A 21 12.47 23.33 6.40
C VAL A 21 12.03 24.67 5.81
N ASN A 22 12.60 25.07 4.68
CA ASN A 22 12.28 26.35 4.03
C ASN A 22 10.95 26.33 3.28
N GLU A 23 10.57 25.20 2.68
CA GLU A 23 9.31 25.05 1.95
C GLU A 23 8.16 24.62 2.86
N GLY A 24 8.45 23.83 3.89
CA GLY A 24 7.44 23.25 4.78
C GLY A 24 7.14 24.08 6.03
N ASN A 25 5.92 23.93 6.54
CA ASN A 25 5.55 24.45 7.84
C ASN A 25 6.19 23.61 8.97
N VAL A 26 6.99 24.23 9.83
CA VAL A 26 7.72 23.54 10.91
C VAL A 26 6.79 22.82 11.88
N GLU A 27 5.64 23.39 12.22
CA GLU A 27 4.64 22.75 13.07
C GLU A 27 4.06 21.50 12.41
N GLN A 28 3.72 21.56 11.11
CA GLN A 28 3.25 20.38 10.37
C GLN A 28 4.34 19.30 10.27
N LEU A 29 5.60 19.69 10.05
CA LEU A 29 6.73 18.77 10.06
C LEU A 29 6.88 18.08 11.41
N LYS A 30 6.69 18.79 12.52
CA LYS A 30 6.69 18.21 13.88
C LYS A 30 5.57 17.18 14.06
N GLU A 31 4.36 17.47 13.59
CA GLU A 31 3.23 16.55 13.68
C GLU A 31 3.47 15.26 12.87
N VAL A 32 3.91 15.38 11.62
CA VAL A 32 4.27 14.22 10.78
C VAL A 32 5.42 13.42 11.41
N ALA A 33 6.42 14.09 11.97
CA ALA A 33 7.52 13.41 12.65
C ALA A 33 7.07 12.66 13.92
N ASN A 34 6.09 13.20 14.65
CA ASN A 34 5.49 12.52 15.80
C ASN A 34 4.68 11.28 15.39
N LEU A 35 3.98 11.33 14.25
CA LEU A 35 3.33 10.16 13.66
C LEU A 35 4.37 9.10 13.25
N ALA A 36 5.42 9.49 12.52
CA ALA A 36 6.51 8.58 12.15
C ALA A 36 7.19 7.94 13.37
N LYS A 37 7.42 8.72 14.45
CA LYS A 37 7.96 8.21 15.72
C LYS A 37 7.08 7.13 16.34
N ARG A 38 5.74 7.22 16.24
CA ARG A 38 4.83 6.16 16.70
C ARG A 38 4.89 4.92 15.81
N CYS A 39 5.00 5.09 14.49
CA CYS A 39 5.15 3.99 13.53
C CYS A 39 6.46 3.21 13.72
N LEU A 40 7.53 3.88 14.18
CA LEU A 40 8.86 3.30 14.38
C LEU A 40 9.07 2.63 15.74
N LYS A 41 8.01 2.41 16.53
CA LYS A 41 8.14 1.66 17.80
C LYS A 41 8.60 0.22 17.54
N VAL A 42 9.47 -0.28 18.41
CA VAL A 42 10.06 -1.63 18.28
C VAL A 42 8.97 -2.69 18.42
N THR A 43 8.15 -2.58 19.47
CA THR A 43 6.96 -3.39 19.71
C THR A 43 5.91 -3.09 18.65
N GLY A 44 5.42 -4.12 17.95
CA GLY A 44 4.47 -3.97 16.84
C GLY A 44 3.09 -3.53 17.33
N GLU A 45 2.68 -4.02 18.48
CA GLU A 45 1.40 -3.77 19.15
C GLU A 45 1.24 -2.30 19.57
N ASP A 46 2.37 -1.60 19.76
CA ASP A 46 2.37 -0.19 20.12
C ASP A 46 2.28 0.77 18.92
N ARG A 47 2.38 0.23 17.68
CA ARG A 47 2.33 1.00 16.44
C ARG A 47 0.86 1.29 16.09
N PRO A 48 0.56 2.46 15.52
CA PRO A 48 -0.76 2.73 14.98
C PRO A 48 -1.07 1.78 13.81
N SER A 49 -2.35 1.47 13.63
CA SER A 49 -2.84 0.80 12.44
C SER A 49 -2.68 1.69 11.21
N MET A 50 -2.54 1.09 10.03
CA MET A 50 -2.43 1.87 8.79
C MET A 50 -3.67 2.74 8.53
N LYS A 51 -4.84 2.31 9.02
CA LYS A 51 -6.07 3.11 8.98
C LYS A 51 -5.92 4.40 9.81
N GLU A 52 -5.38 4.32 11.01
CA GLU A 52 -5.11 5.49 11.85
C GLU A 52 -4.06 6.39 11.21
N VAL A 53 -2.98 5.81 10.69
CA VAL A 53 -1.94 6.56 9.96
C VAL A 53 -2.54 7.32 8.76
N ALA A 54 -3.38 6.67 7.96
CA ALA A 54 -4.03 7.30 6.82
C ALA A 54 -4.95 8.45 7.23
N MET A 55 -5.81 8.24 8.23
CA MET A 55 -6.71 9.29 8.75
C MET A 55 -5.95 10.51 9.28
N GLU A 56 -4.84 10.30 9.99
CA GLU A 56 -4.02 11.40 10.50
C GLU A 56 -3.33 12.17 9.36
N LEU A 57 -2.81 11.45 8.35
CA LEU A 57 -2.17 12.07 7.19
C LEU A 57 -3.16 12.85 6.31
N GLU A 58 -4.38 12.35 6.12
CA GLU A 58 -5.46 13.07 5.44
C GLU A 58 -5.72 14.44 6.09
N GLY A 59 -5.64 14.53 7.42
CA GLY A 59 -5.77 15.78 8.18
C GLY A 59 -4.70 16.83 7.82
N PHE A 60 -3.46 16.41 7.53
CA PHE A 60 -2.39 17.33 7.14
C PHE A 60 -2.52 17.81 5.68
N VAL A 61 -3.00 16.94 4.79
CA VAL A 61 -3.20 17.24 3.35
C VAL A 61 -4.27 18.31 3.12
N ILE A 62 -5.24 18.46 4.03
CA ILE A 62 -6.33 19.43 3.89
C ILE A 62 -5.89 20.86 4.25
N MET A 63 -4.82 21.02 5.04
CA MET A 63 -4.42 22.32 5.59
C MET A 63 -3.59 23.17 4.61
N GLU A 64 -3.01 22.56 3.59
CA GLU A 64 -2.40 23.27 2.46
C GLU A 64 -3.03 22.78 1.16
N LYS A 65 -3.54 23.71 0.35
CA LYS A 65 -3.96 23.42 -1.02
C LYS A 65 -2.71 23.22 -1.89
N HIS A 66 -1.94 22.17 -1.59
CA HIS A 66 -0.72 21.86 -2.31
C HIS A 66 -1.09 21.48 -3.76
N PRO A 67 -0.33 21.92 -4.79
CA PRO A 67 -0.64 21.68 -6.20
C PRO A 67 -0.78 20.19 -6.59
N TRP A 68 -0.33 19.28 -5.73
CA TRP A 68 -0.45 17.83 -5.89
C TRP A 68 -1.89 17.32 -5.71
N ARG A 69 -2.79 18.10 -5.09
CA ARG A 69 -4.23 17.79 -4.98
C ARG A 69 -4.94 17.75 -6.35
N ASN A 70 -4.26 18.17 -7.41
CA ASN A 70 -4.82 18.21 -8.76
C ASN A 70 -4.48 16.94 -9.57
N ALA A 71 -3.56 16.09 -9.09
CA ALA A 71 -3.29 14.79 -9.69
C ALA A 71 -4.21 13.75 -9.05
N SER A 72 -5.49 13.80 -9.47
CA SER A 72 -6.39 12.65 -9.53
C SER A 72 -6.17 11.56 -8.48
N VAL A 73 -6.65 11.76 -7.25
CA VAL A 73 -7.26 10.64 -6.53
C VAL A 73 -8.64 10.45 -7.15
N TYR A 74 -8.66 9.91 -8.38
CA TYR A 74 -9.84 9.18 -8.82
C TYR A 74 -9.74 7.85 -8.10
N THR A 75 -10.67 7.64 -7.18
CA THR A 75 -11.05 6.33 -6.69
C THR A 75 -11.47 5.48 -7.90
N GLU A 76 -10.51 4.85 -8.57
CA GLU A 76 -10.72 3.76 -9.52
C GLU A 76 -10.51 2.38 -8.86
N GLU A 77 -10.51 2.34 -7.52
CA GLU A 77 -10.51 1.12 -6.68
C GLU A 77 -11.82 0.29 -6.80
N THR A 78 -12.58 0.43 -7.89
CA THR A 78 -13.83 -0.33 -8.12
C THR A 78 -13.96 -0.93 -9.50
N GLU A 79 -12.89 -1.05 -10.29
CA GLU A 79 -12.94 -1.85 -11.52
C GLU A 79 -12.67 -3.32 -11.20
N TYR A 80 -13.75 -3.97 -10.78
CA TYR A 80 -13.86 -5.39 -10.48
C TYR A 80 -13.03 -6.28 -11.42
N LEU A 81 -12.07 -7.02 -10.87
CA LEU A 81 -11.42 -8.20 -11.48
C LEU A 81 -12.39 -9.39 -11.71
N LEU A 82 -13.70 -9.12 -11.76
CA LEU A 82 -14.74 -10.03 -12.26
C LEU A 82 -15.23 -9.51 -13.61
N GLY A 83 -14.27 -9.23 -14.49
CA GLY A 83 -14.53 -8.96 -15.89
C GLY A 83 -14.62 -10.27 -16.67
N ALA A 84 -15.86 -10.63 -17.03
CA ALA A 84 -16.29 -11.49 -18.15
C ALA A 84 -16.49 -13.00 -17.87
N PRO A 85 -17.22 -13.72 -18.74
CA PRO A 85 -18.44 -13.39 -19.47
C PRO A 85 -19.49 -14.53 -19.36
N THR A 86 -20.76 -14.25 -19.06
CA THR A 86 -21.81 -15.22 -19.39
C THR A 86 -22.34 -14.94 -20.80
N GLN A 87 -21.56 -15.34 -21.81
CA GLN A 87 -22.19 -15.70 -23.09
C GLN A 87 -23.09 -16.90 -22.80
N SER A 88 -24.38 -16.68 -23.00
CA SER A 88 -25.43 -17.68 -22.95
C SER A 88 -25.08 -18.85 -23.87
N PHE A 89 -24.71 -19.98 -23.27
CA PHE A 89 -24.82 -21.27 -23.93
C PHE A 89 -25.87 -22.06 -23.15
N GLY A 90 -27.05 -22.16 -23.75
CA GLY A 90 -28.16 -22.91 -23.19
C GLY A 90 -27.78 -24.36 -22.99
N ILE A 91 -27.94 -24.86 -21.77
CA ILE A 91 -27.88 -26.29 -21.47
C ILE A 91 -29.18 -26.64 -20.75
N ASP A 92 -29.91 -27.54 -21.38
CA ASP A 92 -31.19 -28.11 -20.98
C ASP A 92 -31.11 -28.70 -19.56
N VAL A 93 -31.94 -28.20 -18.64
CA VAL A 93 -32.03 -28.73 -17.28
C VAL A 93 -33.06 -29.85 -17.24
N GLY A 94 -32.55 -31.08 -17.38
CA GLY A 94 -33.25 -32.27 -16.89
C GLY A 94 -33.08 -32.38 -15.36
N PRO A 95 -34.14 -32.61 -14.57
CA PRO A 95 -34.08 -32.47 -13.13
C PRO A 95 -33.58 -33.76 -12.47
N SER A 96 -32.30 -33.83 -12.09
CA SER A 96 -31.88 -34.67 -10.94
C SER A 96 -30.42 -34.49 -10.55
N CYS A 97 -30.16 -34.77 -9.27
CA CYS A 97 -28.90 -35.09 -8.59
C CYS A 97 -27.88 -33.98 -8.24
N SER A 98 -28.01 -33.54 -6.99
CA SER A 98 -26.98 -33.61 -5.93
C SER A 98 -25.49 -33.54 -6.28
N SER A 99 -24.85 -32.52 -5.72
CA SER A 99 -23.54 -32.52 -5.05
C SER A 99 -22.45 -33.47 -5.58
N SER A 100 -21.40 -32.89 -6.18
CA SER A 100 -20.02 -33.24 -5.83
C SER A 100 -19.03 -32.20 -6.38
N ILE A 101 -18.34 -31.53 -5.47
CA ILE A 101 -17.00 -30.96 -5.70
C ILE A 101 -16.09 -32.13 -6.06
N VAL A 102 -15.72 -32.27 -7.33
CA VAL A 102 -14.72 -33.26 -7.76
C VAL A 102 -13.72 -32.67 -8.75
N ALA A 103 -12.46 -32.78 -8.34
CA ALA A 103 -11.24 -32.94 -9.13
C ALA A 103 -10.89 -31.81 -10.13
N GLY A 104 -9.71 -31.21 -10.12
CA GLY A 104 -8.47 -31.50 -9.43
C GLY A 104 -7.49 -30.37 -9.74
N TYR A 105 -6.57 -30.10 -8.82
CA TYR A 105 -5.48 -29.16 -9.08
C TYR A 105 -4.53 -29.82 -10.09
N ASP A 106 -4.29 -29.19 -11.24
CA ASP A 106 -3.20 -29.59 -12.13
C ASP A 106 -1.98 -28.73 -11.82
N SER A 107 -0.85 -29.41 -11.65
CA SER A 107 0.40 -28.89 -11.08
C SER A 107 1.26 -28.24 -12.18
N ILE A 108 1.96 -27.15 -11.87
CA ILE A 108 2.81 -26.43 -12.84
C ILE A 108 3.98 -27.33 -13.28
N ARG A 109 4.01 -27.71 -14.56
CA ARG A 109 5.20 -28.27 -15.22
C ARG A 109 6.20 -27.14 -15.48
N ASN A 110 7.38 -27.23 -14.88
CA ASN A 110 8.54 -26.45 -15.28
C ASN A 110 9.18 -27.14 -16.49
N GLU A 111 8.92 -26.64 -17.70
CA GLU A 111 9.64 -27.04 -18.90
C GLU A 111 11.03 -26.37 -18.93
N ALA A 112 12.05 -27.19 -19.10
CA ALA A 112 13.46 -26.81 -19.21
C ALA A 112 13.85 -26.58 -20.69
N SER A 113 14.73 -25.60 -20.96
CA SER A 113 15.87 -25.61 -21.92
C SER A 113 16.29 -24.16 -22.26
N LYS A 114 17.57 -23.76 -22.34
CA LYS A 114 18.74 -24.37 -23.02
C LYS A 114 20.07 -24.04 -22.29
N PRO A 115 21.15 -24.80 -22.54
CA PRO A 115 22.45 -24.55 -21.91
C PRO A 115 23.12 -23.28 -22.47
N PHE A 116 23.76 -22.52 -21.58
CA PHE A 116 24.71 -21.47 -21.95
C PHE A 116 26.04 -22.13 -22.31
N ASP A 117 26.60 -21.72 -23.44
CA ASP A 117 27.80 -22.28 -24.07
C ASP A 117 29.07 -21.91 -23.29
N ASP A 118 30.03 -22.82 -23.28
CA ASP A 118 31.23 -22.79 -22.43
C ASP A 118 32.24 -21.73 -22.92
N GLY A 119 32.80 -21.00 -21.96
CA GLY A 119 33.79 -19.96 -22.19
C GLY A 119 35.13 -20.52 -22.69
N ARG A 120 35.74 -19.82 -23.64
CA ARG A 120 37.15 -19.94 -24.01
C ARG A 120 37.81 -18.58 -24.06
#